data_AF-A0A6S7BTC3-F1
#
_entry.id   AF-A0A6S7BTC3-F1
#
_cell.length_a   1.000
_cell.length_b   1.000
_cell.length_c   1.000
_cell.angle_alpha   90.00
_cell.angle_beta   90.00
_cell.angle_gamma   90.00
#
_symmetry.space_group_name_H-M   'P 1'
#
loop_
_entity.id
_entity.type
_entity.pdbx_description
1 polymer ?
#
loop_
_entity_poly.entity_id
_entity_poly.type
_entity_poly.pdbx_seq_one_letter_code
_entity_poly.pdbx_strand_id
1 'polypeptide(L)'
;MTAKKHLPPGLRARRQASGKVYYYLKNPKVTKEQPLGSDREAALLYWRDHVLAQYLGKRSVSRALAVIEAFKKAEIPISEKHLSLALQRQTDALTAFFAAFDNPELTTPFPTVEAYFDYRGPRYGIRAGAEIRLFIHVWGWAQRVALISAKQVCPWDSNRVRDRLREDVLRELGDALHFFASNGDSLSPAPPAEYVRPPPSLFQAEGPVPNQSAQETSRGLRVLGAQTDGPTLSALASQSDLHAFLGRAAKQFTADGRRDLAREVRRLPVDRARTLLKIARESVVTPRSESQLVLGTNRAPQLKALKLARAAKVRQK
;
A
#
# COMPACT_ATOMS: atom_id res chain seq x y z
N MET A 1 -20.44 4.13 -24.37
CA MET A 1 -20.58 4.84 -23.07
C MET A 1 -19.21 5.36 -22.64
N THR A 2 -18.93 6.64 -22.88
CA THR A 2 -17.64 7.26 -22.50
C THR A 2 -17.59 7.44 -20.99
N ALA A 3 -16.63 6.77 -20.33
CA ALA A 3 -16.39 6.93 -18.90
C ALA A 3 -16.36 8.42 -18.55
N LYS A 4 -17.17 8.85 -17.57
CA LYS A 4 -17.17 10.23 -17.06
C LYS A 4 -15.73 10.56 -16.65
N LYS A 5 -15.02 11.31 -17.50
CA LYS A 5 -13.63 11.72 -17.26
C LYS A 5 -13.61 12.54 -15.97
N HIS A 6 -12.87 12.06 -14.97
CA HIS A 6 -12.74 12.70 -13.68
C HIS A 6 -12.11 14.09 -13.86
N LEU A 7 -12.71 15.11 -13.24
CA LEU A 7 -12.16 16.46 -13.18
C LEU A 7 -11.82 16.78 -11.73
N PRO A 8 -10.74 17.53 -11.49
CA PRO A 8 -10.35 17.93 -10.16
C PRO A 8 -11.34 18.92 -9.54
N PRO A 9 -11.34 19.09 -8.21
CA PRO A 9 -12.26 19.98 -7.51
C PRO A 9 -12.22 21.41 -8.06
N GLY A 10 -13.39 21.99 -8.32
CA GLY A 10 -13.52 23.35 -8.84
C GLY A 10 -13.43 23.46 -10.37
N LEU A 11 -12.83 22.48 -11.07
CA LEU A 11 -12.86 22.43 -12.54
C LEU A 11 -14.16 21.79 -13.02
N ARG A 12 -14.87 22.48 -13.91
CA ARG A 12 -16.18 22.08 -14.43
C ARG A 12 -16.13 21.98 -15.94
N ALA A 13 -16.82 20.99 -16.49
CA ALA A 13 -17.08 20.87 -17.91
C ALA A 13 -18.55 21.13 -18.18
N ARG A 14 -18.86 22.00 -19.15
CA ARG A 14 -20.22 22.26 -19.62
C ARG A 14 -20.30 22.00 -21.11
N ARG A 15 -21.37 21.32 -21.53
CA ARG A 15 -21.67 21.11 -22.94
C ARG A 15 -22.57 22.25 -23.42
N GLN A 16 -22.18 22.92 -24.49
CA GLN A 16 -22.99 23.96 -25.11
C GLN A 16 -24.00 23.34 -26.09
N ALA A 17 -24.96 24.14 -26.57
CA ALA A 17 -25.95 23.74 -27.58
C ALA A 17 -25.30 23.20 -28.87
N SER A 18 -24.10 23.70 -29.22
CA SER A 18 -23.27 23.20 -30.32
C SER A 18 -22.71 21.78 -30.11
N GLY A 19 -22.93 21.18 -28.94
CA GLY A 19 -22.36 19.89 -28.56
C GLY A 19 -20.91 19.94 -28.09
N LYS A 20 -20.22 21.08 -28.28
CA LYS A 20 -18.84 21.31 -27.84
C LYS A 20 -18.77 21.48 -26.32
N VAL A 21 -17.72 20.92 -25.71
CA VAL A 21 -17.49 21.01 -24.26
C VAL A 21 -16.50 22.15 -23.99
N TYR A 22 -16.85 22.99 -23.03
CA TYR A 22 -16.00 24.06 -22.50
C TYR A 22 -15.72 23.84 -21.03
N TYR A 23 -14.51 24.22 -20.61
CA TYR A 23 -14.03 24.08 -19.25
C TYR A 23 -14.06 25.43 -18.52
N TYR A 24 -14.41 25.38 -17.25
CA TYR A 24 -14.57 26.53 -16.40
C TYR A 24 -13.97 26.25 -15.02
N LEU A 25 -13.34 27.26 -14.43
CA LEU A 25 -12.81 27.21 -13.07
C LEU A 25 -13.74 27.95 -12.11
N LYS A 26 -14.27 27.25 -11.11
CA LYS A 26 -15.00 27.86 -10.01
C LYS A 26 -14.04 28.19 -8.88
N ASN A 27 -13.79 29.48 -8.67
CA ASN A 27 -13.05 29.95 -7.50
C ASN A 27 -14.02 30.06 -6.30
N PRO A 28 -13.74 29.47 -5.13
CA PRO A 28 -14.64 29.58 -3.97
C PRO A 28 -14.84 31.01 -3.48
N LYS A 29 -13.90 31.93 -3.76
CA LYS A 29 -13.99 33.34 -3.35
C LYS A 29 -14.79 34.22 -4.31
N VAL A 30 -15.02 33.77 -5.55
CA VAL A 30 -15.63 34.57 -6.60
C VAL A 30 -16.91 33.87 -7.06
N THR A 31 -18.03 34.59 -7.08
CA THR A 31 -19.32 34.03 -7.46
C THR A 31 -19.35 33.55 -8.92
N LYS A 32 -18.57 34.21 -9.79
CA LYS A 32 -18.51 33.92 -11.23
C LYS A 32 -17.46 32.85 -11.54
N GLU A 33 -17.82 31.92 -12.44
CA GLU A 33 -16.90 30.92 -13.00
C GLU A 33 -16.00 31.59 -14.06
N GLN A 34 -14.71 31.26 -14.05
CA GLN A 34 -13.75 31.74 -15.05
C GLN A 34 -13.70 30.78 -16.25
N PRO A 35 -13.89 31.24 -17.50
CA PRO A 35 -13.79 30.38 -18.68
C PRO A 35 -12.33 30.04 -19.00
N LEU A 36 -12.06 28.77 -19.31
CA LEU A 36 -10.72 28.26 -19.69
C LEU A 36 -10.62 27.80 -21.14
N GLY A 37 -11.74 27.81 -21.88
CA GLY A 37 -11.80 27.36 -23.28
C GLY A 37 -12.24 25.91 -23.43
N SER A 38 -12.06 25.35 -24.63
CA SER A 38 -12.54 24.00 -24.97
C SER A 38 -11.48 22.90 -24.90
N ASP A 39 -10.21 23.26 -24.76
CA ASP A 39 -9.13 22.29 -24.58
C ASP A 39 -9.06 21.82 -23.12
N ARG A 40 -9.13 20.50 -22.92
CA ARG A 40 -9.08 19.87 -21.61
C ARG A 40 -7.70 19.95 -20.99
N GLU A 41 -6.66 19.74 -21.77
CA GLU A 41 -5.30 19.63 -21.24
C GLU A 41 -4.81 21.00 -20.77
N ALA A 42 -5.01 22.03 -21.59
CA ALA A 42 -4.80 23.42 -21.19
C ALA A 42 -5.59 23.79 -19.92
N ALA A 43 -6.86 23.36 -19.80
CA ALA A 43 -7.67 23.64 -18.61
C ALA A 43 -7.14 22.94 -17.34
N LEU A 44 -6.60 21.73 -17.45
CA LEU A 44 -5.98 21.01 -16.34
C LEU A 44 -4.66 21.64 -15.92
N LEU A 45 -3.83 22.05 -16.88
CA LEU A 45 -2.59 22.79 -16.61
C LEU A 45 -2.89 24.10 -15.89
N TYR A 46 -3.86 24.88 -16.39
CA TYR A 46 -4.29 26.12 -15.74
C TYR A 46 -4.81 25.87 -14.31
N TRP A 47 -5.63 24.83 -14.11
CA TRP A 47 -6.11 24.47 -12.78
C TRP A 47 -4.96 24.13 -11.82
N ARG A 48 -3.97 23.36 -12.29
CA ARG A 48 -2.79 22.99 -11.50
C ARG A 48 -2.03 24.23 -11.05
N ASP A 49 -1.72 25.12 -12.00
CA ASP A 49 -0.94 26.33 -11.75
C ASP A 49 -1.70 27.27 -10.81
N HIS A 50 -3.02 27.36 -10.96
CA HIS A 50 -3.88 28.12 -10.06
C HIS A 50 -3.86 27.58 -8.62
N VAL A 51 -4.01 26.26 -8.44
CA VAL A 51 -3.96 25.62 -7.11
C VAL A 51 -2.58 25.78 -6.47
N LEU A 52 -1.52 25.65 -7.28
CA LEU A 52 -0.16 25.82 -6.80
C LEU A 52 0.09 27.27 -6.37
N ALA A 53 -0.32 28.25 -7.17
CA ALA A 53 -0.23 29.67 -6.81
C ALA A 53 -0.99 29.98 -5.50
N GLN A 54 -2.20 29.43 -5.32
CA GLN A 54 -2.94 29.57 -4.06
C GLN A 54 -2.24 28.91 -2.86
N TYR A 55 -1.54 27.79 -3.08
CA TYR A 55 -0.78 27.11 -2.05
C TYR A 55 0.44 27.94 -1.63
N LEU A 56 1.21 28.41 -2.62
CA LEU A 56 2.42 29.22 -2.42
C LEU A 56 2.13 30.59 -1.81
N GLY A 57 1.02 31.21 -2.17
CA GLY A 57 0.58 32.47 -1.55
C GLY A 57 0.27 32.36 -0.05
N LYS A 58 0.18 31.15 0.51
CA LYS A 58 -0.09 30.89 1.93
C LYS A 58 1.08 30.23 2.66
N ARG A 59 2.05 29.67 1.95
CA ARG A 59 3.08 28.78 2.51
C ARG A 59 4.38 28.86 1.70
N SER A 60 5.51 28.98 2.40
CA SER A 60 6.83 28.78 1.80
C SER A 60 7.15 27.30 1.65
N VAL A 61 7.74 26.91 0.53
CA VAL A 61 8.18 25.54 0.27
C VAL A 61 9.67 25.42 0.56
N SER A 62 10.02 25.31 1.84
CA SER A 62 11.41 25.14 2.29
C SER A 62 11.70 23.76 2.89
N ARG A 63 10.69 22.91 3.04
CA ARG A 63 10.79 21.61 3.73
C ARG A 63 10.14 20.48 2.94
N ALA A 64 10.60 19.25 3.19
CA ALA A 64 10.15 18.05 2.48
C ALA A 64 8.61 17.86 2.52
N LEU A 65 7.99 18.05 3.69
CA LEU A 65 6.53 17.94 3.82
C LEU A 65 5.80 18.98 2.97
N ALA A 66 6.31 20.21 2.88
CA ALA A 66 5.67 21.25 2.09
C ALA A 66 5.66 20.91 0.58
N VAL A 67 6.71 20.24 0.09
CA VAL A 67 6.80 19.75 -1.30
C VAL A 67 5.78 18.62 -1.54
N ILE A 68 5.70 17.64 -0.63
CA ILE A 68 4.76 16.53 -0.75
C ILE A 68 3.32 17.04 -0.68
N GLU A 69 3.02 17.99 0.21
CA GLU A 69 1.70 18.60 0.31
C GLU A 69 1.32 19.40 -0.94
N ALA A 70 2.27 20.13 -1.54
CA ALA A 70 2.06 20.81 -2.81
C ALA A 70 1.70 19.81 -3.91
N PHE A 71 2.46 18.72 -4.03
CA PHE A 71 2.19 17.65 -5.00
C PHE A 71 0.82 17.01 -4.78
N LYS A 72 0.46 16.70 -3.54
CA LYS A 72 -0.85 16.14 -3.17
C LYS A 72 -2.00 17.02 -3.62
N LYS A 73 -1.85 18.34 -3.55
CA LYS A 73 -2.89 19.29 -3.97
C LYS A 73 -2.93 19.51 -5.48
N ALA A 74 -1.78 19.52 -6.14
CA ALA A 74 -1.65 19.93 -7.53
C ALA A 74 -1.75 18.75 -8.54
N GLU A 75 -1.31 17.55 -8.19
CA GLU A 75 -1.19 16.43 -9.16
C GLU A 75 -2.16 15.27 -8.89
N ILE A 76 -2.38 14.90 -7.62
CA ILE A 76 -3.27 13.77 -7.29
C ILE A 76 -4.71 13.98 -7.79
N PRO A 77 -5.33 15.18 -7.69
CA PRO A 77 -6.71 15.38 -8.14
C PRO A 77 -6.90 15.30 -9.66
N ILE A 78 -5.81 15.47 -10.43
CA ILE A 78 -5.82 15.36 -11.90
C ILE A 78 -5.67 13.89 -12.33
N SER A 79 -5.07 13.07 -11.48
CA SER A 79 -4.84 11.65 -11.73
C SER A 79 -6.15 10.86 -11.86
N GLU A 80 -6.09 9.73 -12.57
CA GLU A 80 -7.24 8.85 -12.70
C GLU A 80 -7.73 8.34 -11.34
N LYS A 81 -9.05 8.23 -11.16
CA LYS A 81 -9.68 7.88 -9.87
C LYS A 81 -9.15 6.58 -9.25
N HIS A 82 -8.78 5.61 -10.08
CA HIS A 82 -8.25 4.34 -9.60
C HIS A 82 -6.79 4.44 -9.12
N LEU A 83 -6.02 5.40 -9.66
CA LEU A 83 -4.64 5.70 -9.27
C LEU A 83 -4.57 6.65 -8.07
N SER A 84 -5.52 7.58 -7.96
CA SER A 84 -5.51 8.63 -6.92
C SER A 84 -5.52 8.05 -5.51
N LEU A 85 -6.27 6.98 -5.25
CA LEU A 85 -6.29 6.32 -3.94
C LEU A 85 -4.93 5.69 -3.59
N ALA A 86 -4.25 5.10 -4.58
CA ALA A 86 -2.93 4.50 -4.36
C ALA A 86 -1.87 5.59 -4.11
N LEU A 87 -1.87 6.65 -4.91
CA LEU A 87 -0.99 7.81 -4.76
C LEU A 87 -1.22 8.51 -3.41
N GLN A 88 -2.47 8.66 -2.98
CA GLN A 88 -2.81 9.23 -1.68
C GLN A 88 -2.20 8.41 -0.55
N ARG A 89 -2.37 7.08 -0.56
CA ARG A 89 -1.78 6.20 0.48
C ARG A 89 -0.25 6.26 0.51
N GLN A 90 0.39 6.32 -0.65
CA GLN A 90 1.85 6.41 -0.75
C GLN A 90 2.37 7.76 -0.27
N THR A 91 1.74 8.86 -0.69
CA THR A 91 2.10 10.20 -0.20
C THR A 91 1.83 10.37 1.29
N ASP A 92 0.77 9.76 1.84
CA ASP A 92 0.50 9.75 3.28
C ASP A 92 1.59 8.98 4.05
N ALA A 93 2.10 7.87 3.50
CA ALA A 93 3.21 7.13 4.10
C ALA A 93 4.53 7.93 4.09
N LEU A 94 4.82 8.63 2.99
CA LEU A 94 5.97 9.55 2.91
C LEU A 94 5.82 10.72 3.88
N THR A 95 4.62 11.30 3.97
CA THR A 95 4.30 12.38 4.92
C THR A 95 4.56 11.91 6.36
N ALA A 96 4.08 10.72 6.73
CA ALA A 96 4.30 10.17 8.07
C ALA A 96 5.78 9.92 8.37
N PHE A 97 6.54 9.45 7.38
CA PHE A 97 7.98 9.26 7.52
C PHE A 97 8.71 10.58 7.75
N PHE A 98 8.56 11.57 6.86
CA PHE A 98 9.28 12.84 7.03
C PHE A 98 8.85 13.59 8.29
N ALA A 99 7.60 13.45 8.74
CA ALA A 99 7.16 13.98 10.03
C ALA A 99 7.85 13.30 11.23
N ALA A 100 8.20 12.01 11.13
CA ALA A 100 8.94 11.28 12.16
C ALA A 100 10.44 11.60 12.18
N PHE A 101 10.96 12.20 11.11
CA PHE A 101 12.36 12.64 10.96
C PHE A 101 12.46 14.17 10.91
N ASP A 102 11.67 14.85 11.75
CA ASP A 102 11.70 16.30 11.99
C ASP A 102 11.50 17.20 10.76
N ASN A 103 10.93 16.66 9.67
CA ASN A 103 10.61 17.39 8.45
C ASN A 103 11.82 18.19 7.89
N PRO A 104 12.81 17.51 7.30
CA PRO A 104 14.07 18.12 6.92
C PRO A 104 13.86 19.28 5.93
N GLU A 105 14.69 20.29 6.06
CA GLU A 105 14.76 21.39 5.10
C GLU A 105 15.37 20.89 3.80
N LEU A 106 14.99 21.51 2.68
CA LEU A 106 15.45 21.07 1.37
C LEU A 106 16.98 21.12 1.24
N THR A 107 17.66 21.99 1.98
CA THR A 107 19.12 22.14 1.96
C THR A 107 19.86 21.29 2.98
N THR A 108 19.15 20.70 3.95
CA THR A 108 19.75 19.89 5.02
C THR A 108 19.93 18.43 4.61
N PRO A 109 20.77 17.66 5.32
CA PRO A 109 20.89 16.23 5.08
C PRO A 109 19.53 15.52 5.19
N PHE A 110 19.17 14.77 4.16
CA PHE A 110 17.94 13.99 4.14
C PHE A 110 18.14 12.62 4.80
N PRO A 111 17.10 12.06 5.43
CA PRO A 111 17.07 10.65 5.79
C PRO A 111 17.36 9.77 4.57
N THR A 112 18.18 8.75 4.77
CA THR A 112 18.61 7.87 3.68
C THR A 112 17.49 6.95 3.20
N VAL A 113 17.68 6.34 2.03
CA VAL A 113 16.76 5.33 1.49
C VAL A 113 16.68 4.12 2.44
N GLU A 114 17.80 3.77 3.04
CA GLU A 114 17.92 2.68 4.01
C GLU A 114 17.09 2.98 5.27
N ALA A 115 17.17 4.21 5.80
CA ALA A 115 16.33 4.64 6.92
C ALA A 115 14.84 4.55 6.59
N TYR A 116 14.45 4.79 5.34
CA TYR A 116 13.06 4.60 4.91
C TYR A 116 12.65 3.12 4.90
N PHE A 117 13.49 2.23 4.35
CA PHE A 117 13.23 0.79 4.38
C PHE A 117 13.11 0.27 5.82
N ASP A 118 14.00 0.70 6.69
CA ASP A 118 14.01 0.29 8.10
C ASP A 118 12.77 0.81 8.83
N TYR A 119 12.36 2.06 8.57
CA TYR A 119 11.12 2.64 9.09
C TYR A 119 9.86 1.88 8.64
N ARG A 120 9.81 1.47 7.36
CA ARG A 120 8.67 0.70 6.83
C ARG A 120 8.67 -0.72 7.37
N GLY A 121 9.85 -1.28 7.63
CA GLY A 121 10.04 -2.62 8.13
C GLY A 121 10.04 -3.69 7.02
N PRO A 122 10.49 -4.91 7.35
CA PRO A 122 10.82 -5.95 6.37
C PRO A 122 9.62 -6.47 5.57
N ARG A 123 8.39 -6.31 6.10
CA ARG A 123 7.15 -6.78 5.45
C ARG A 123 6.61 -5.86 4.36
N TYR A 124 7.23 -4.69 4.16
CA TYR A 124 6.72 -3.66 3.27
C TYR A 124 7.74 -3.26 2.19
N GLY A 125 8.80 -4.05 1.94
CA GLY A 125 9.87 -3.72 1.00
C GLY A 125 9.38 -3.30 -0.38
N ILE A 126 8.49 -4.08 -1.01
CA ILE A 126 7.91 -3.75 -2.33
C ILE A 126 7.22 -2.38 -2.31
N ARG A 127 6.42 -2.15 -1.27
CA ARG A 127 5.65 -0.92 -1.11
C ARG A 127 6.57 0.27 -0.82
N ALA A 128 7.56 0.07 0.03
CA ALA A 128 8.57 1.06 0.36
C ALA A 128 9.30 1.53 -0.89
N GLY A 129 9.72 0.61 -1.77
CA GLY A 129 10.35 1.01 -3.03
C GLY A 129 9.41 1.72 -4.01
N ALA A 130 8.12 1.39 -4.02
CA ALA A 130 7.13 2.18 -4.77
C ALA A 130 6.98 3.60 -4.20
N GLU A 131 6.99 3.75 -2.88
CA GLU A 131 6.93 5.04 -2.18
C GLU A 131 8.19 5.88 -2.42
N ILE A 132 9.38 5.26 -2.41
CA ILE A 132 10.65 5.93 -2.74
C ILE A 132 10.64 6.42 -4.19
N ARG A 133 10.22 5.58 -5.15
CA ARG A 133 10.07 6.00 -6.55
C ARG A 133 9.08 7.15 -6.71
N LEU A 134 7.98 7.14 -5.96
CA LEU A 134 7.06 8.26 -5.92
C LEU A 134 7.74 9.52 -5.40
N PHE A 135 8.52 9.45 -4.33
CA PHE A 135 9.24 10.62 -3.82
C PHE A 135 10.23 11.19 -4.84
N ILE A 136 10.98 10.34 -5.55
CA ILE A 136 11.87 10.77 -6.65
C ILE A 136 11.06 11.48 -7.74
N HIS A 137 9.88 10.96 -8.08
CA HIS A 137 8.98 11.61 -9.03
C HIS A 137 8.46 12.96 -8.51
N VAL A 138 8.07 13.04 -7.23
CA VAL A 138 7.65 14.29 -6.56
C VAL A 138 8.78 15.32 -6.60
N TRP A 139 10.03 14.90 -6.37
CA TRP A 139 11.20 15.77 -6.44
C TRP A 139 11.38 16.35 -7.84
N GLY A 140 11.42 15.48 -8.86
CA GLY A 140 11.55 15.93 -10.26
C GLY A 140 10.38 16.79 -10.72
N TRP A 141 9.16 16.52 -10.24
CA TRP A 141 8.02 17.40 -10.45
C TRP A 141 8.25 18.77 -9.84
N ALA A 142 8.68 18.83 -8.57
CA ALA A 142 8.93 20.07 -7.85
C ALA A 142 10.01 20.93 -8.52
N GLN A 143 11.03 20.31 -9.14
CA GLN A 143 12.01 21.01 -9.96
C GLN A 143 11.39 21.61 -11.24
N ARG A 144 10.54 20.84 -11.95
CA ARG A 144 9.88 21.33 -13.18
C ARG A 144 8.96 22.52 -12.92
N VAL A 145 8.29 22.55 -11.77
CA VAL A 145 7.44 23.68 -11.35
C VAL A 145 8.20 24.75 -10.54
N ALA A 146 9.54 24.70 -10.55
CA ALA A 146 10.43 25.67 -9.89
C ALA A 146 10.20 25.85 -8.37
N LEU A 147 9.67 24.83 -7.68
CA LEU A 147 9.59 24.79 -6.22
C LEU A 147 10.94 24.46 -5.57
N ILE A 148 11.77 23.71 -6.29
CA ILE A 148 13.12 23.32 -5.90
C ILE A 148 14.07 23.74 -7.03
N SER A 149 15.28 24.14 -6.69
CA SER A 149 16.30 24.45 -7.69
C SER A 149 16.57 23.24 -8.60
N ALA A 150 16.61 23.48 -9.92
CA ALA A 150 16.93 22.46 -10.91
C ALA A 150 18.35 21.88 -10.71
N LYS A 151 19.27 22.63 -10.09
CA LYS A 151 20.63 22.16 -9.78
C LYS A 151 20.68 21.18 -8.60
N GLN A 152 19.63 21.16 -7.78
CA GLN A 152 19.63 20.38 -6.56
C GLN A 152 19.27 18.92 -6.84
N VAL A 153 20.22 18.01 -6.62
CA VAL A 153 20.02 16.58 -6.87
C VAL A 153 19.02 15.99 -5.88
N CYS A 154 18.16 15.07 -6.35
CA CYS A 154 17.27 14.32 -5.48
C CYS A 154 18.08 13.50 -4.46
N PRO A 155 17.75 13.56 -3.15
CA PRO A 155 18.51 12.85 -2.13
C PRO A 155 18.36 11.32 -2.22
N TRP A 156 17.33 10.84 -2.92
CA TRP A 156 17.07 9.41 -3.12
C TRP A 156 17.34 9.00 -4.56
N ASP A 157 17.95 7.82 -4.74
CA ASP A 157 18.27 7.24 -6.05
C ASP A 157 17.50 5.94 -6.31
N SER A 158 17.01 5.79 -7.54
CA SER A 158 16.29 4.60 -8.01
C SER A 158 17.17 3.36 -8.13
N ASN A 159 18.49 3.49 -8.33
CA ASN A 159 19.37 2.32 -8.44
C ASN A 159 19.48 1.59 -7.11
N ARG A 160 19.70 2.31 -6.01
CA ARG A 160 19.72 1.74 -4.64
C ARG A 160 18.43 1.01 -4.27
N VAL A 161 17.28 1.54 -4.72
CA VAL A 161 15.98 0.88 -4.54
C VAL A 161 15.93 -0.43 -5.31
N ARG A 162 16.40 -0.43 -6.56
CA ARG A 162 16.33 -1.60 -7.44
C ARG A 162 17.10 -2.78 -6.86
N ASP A 163 18.31 -2.53 -6.36
CA ASP A 163 19.18 -3.59 -5.86
C ASP A 163 18.62 -4.21 -4.58
N ARG A 164 18.27 -3.37 -3.59
CA ARG A 164 17.69 -3.83 -2.32
C ARG A 164 16.33 -4.50 -2.50
N LEU A 165 15.46 -3.93 -3.34
CA LEU A 165 14.14 -4.50 -3.58
C LEU A 165 14.22 -5.80 -4.37
N ARG A 166 15.17 -5.93 -5.29
CA ARG A 166 15.38 -7.20 -6.01
C ARG A 166 15.78 -8.29 -5.02
N GLU A 167 16.71 -8.03 -4.11
CA GLU A 167 17.13 -9.02 -3.12
C GLU A 167 16.02 -9.37 -2.12
N ASP A 168 15.36 -8.36 -1.53
CA ASP A 168 14.31 -8.57 -0.53
C ASP A 168 13.07 -9.24 -1.13
N VAL A 169 12.66 -8.86 -2.35
CA VAL A 169 11.53 -9.48 -3.05
C VAL A 169 11.84 -10.90 -3.44
N LEU A 170 13.04 -11.17 -3.96
CA LEU A 170 13.43 -12.52 -4.33
C LEU A 170 13.52 -13.42 -3.10
N ARG A 171 14.02 -12.91 -1.97
CA ARG A 171 14.06 -13.64 -0.70
C ARG A 171 12.65 -13.91 -0.16
N GLU A 172 11.81 -12.88 -0.06
CA GLU A 172 10.43 -13.03 0.43
C GLU A 172 9.59 -13.94 -0.48
N LEU A 173 9.78 -13.84 -1.79
CA LEU A 173 9.16 -14.71 -2.77
C LEU A 173 9.66 -16.15 -2.62
N GLY A 174 10.96 -16.36 -2.43
CA GLY A 174 11.56 -17.66 -2.14
C GLY A 174 10.97 -18.30 -0.88
N ASP A 175 10.93 -17.55 0.23
CA ASP A 175 10.38 -18.01 1.51
C ASP A 175 8.89 -18.37 1.38
N ALA A 176 8.11 -17.52 0.72
CA ALA A 176 6.67 -17.74 0.54
C ALA A 176 6.39 -18.94 -0.38
N LEU A 177 7.18 -19.12 -1.44
CA LEU A 177 7.07 -20.28 -2.32
C LEU A 177 7.52 -21.56 -1.60
N HIS A 178 8.60 -21.51 -0.80
CA HIS A 178 9.05 -22.65 0.00
C HIS A 178 8.00 -23.06 1.05
N PHE A 179 7.43 -22.09 1.76
CA PHE A 179 6.33 -22.32 2.70
C PHE A 179 5.11 -22.94 2.00
N PHE A 180 4.72 -22.41 0.85
CA PHE A 180 3.60 -22.96 0.08
C PHE A 180 3.87 -24.37 -0.45
N ALA A 181 5.11 -24.67 -0.86
CA ALA A 181 5.52 -26.01 -1.26
C ALA A 181 5.54 -26.99 -0.09
N SER A 182 6.00 -26.55 1.08
CA SER A 182 6.10 -27.38 2.29
C SER A 182 4.75 -27.67 2.94
N ASN A 183 3.79 -26.75 2.79
CA ASN A 183 2.44 -26.88 3.37
C ASN A 183 1.37 -27.16 2.30
N GLY A 184 1.80 -27.57 1.11
CA GLY A 184 0.97 -27.78 -0.06
C GLY A 184 0.05 -28.98 0.12
N ASP A 185 -1.09 -28.76 0.78
CA ASP A 185 -2.42 -29.38 0.56
C ASP A 185 -3.37 -29.21 1.76
N SER A 186 -2.92 -28.67 2.89
CA SER A 186 -3.75 -28.51 4.11
C SER A 186 -4.57 -27.22 4.17
N LEU A 187 -4.37 -26.27 3.26
CA LEU A 187 -5.14 -25.02 3.20
C LEU A 187 -6.28 -25.13 2.18
N SER A 188 -7.25 -25.97 2.51
CA SER A 188 -8.57 -25.92 1.89
C SER A 188 -9.11 -24.48 2.00
N PRO A 189 -9.68 -23.89 0.93
CA PRO A 189 -10.28 -22.58 1.03
C PRO A 189 -11.34 -22.64 2.13
N ALA A 190 -11.17 -21.84 3.19
CA ALA A 190 -12.20 -21.71 4.21
C ALA A 190 -13.53 -21.46 3.48
N PRO A 191 -14.59 -22.26 3.76
CA PRO A 191 -15.86 -22.09 3.08
C PRO A 191 -16.28 -20.62 3.24
N PRO A 192 -16.87 -20.01 2.20
CA PRO A 192 -17.33 -18.64 2.29
C PRO A 192 -18.18 -18.53 3.54
N ALA A 193 -17.85 -17.58 4.43
CA ALA A 193 -18.60 -17.34 5.64
C ALA A 193 -20.08 -17.21 5.26
N GLU A 194 -20.86 -18.26 5.51
CA GLU A 194 -22.31 -18.19 5.45
C GLU A 194 -22.69 -17.03 6.37
N TYR A 195 -23.42 -16.10 5.78
CA TYR A 195 -24.06 -15.02 6.50
C TYR A 195 -25.00 -15.64 7.55
N VAL A 196 -24.48 -15.90 8.75
CA VAL A 196 -25.32 -16.10 9.92
C VAL A 196 -26.02 -14.76 10.13
N ARG A 197 -27.27 -14.67 9.67
CA ARG A 197 -28.16 -13.56 10.02
C ARG A 197 -28.13 -13.42 11.54
N PRO A 198 -27.93 -12.22 12.10
CA PRO A 198 -28.18 -12.03 13.52
C PRO A 198 -29.68 -12.32 13.76
N PRO A 199 -30.05 -13.05 14.83
CA PRO A 199 -31.46 -13.25 15.15
C PRO A 199 -32.09 -11.89 15.46
N PRO A 200 -33.36 -11.68 15.08
CA PRO A 200 -34.05 -10.43 15.35
C PRO A 200 -34.28 -10.28 16.85
N SER A 201 -33.92 -9.11 17.38
CA SER A 201 -34.28 -8.69 18.72
C SER A 201 -35.80 -8.67 18.88
N LEU A 202 -36.31 -9.42 19.84
CA LEU A 202 -37.68 -9.27 20.35
C LEU A 202 -37.65 -9.09 21.87
N PHE A 203 -38.57 -8.23 22.30
CA PHE A 203 -38.75 -7.60 23.60
C PHE A 203 -39.14 -8.56 24.75
N GLN A 204 -38.88 -8.07 25.99
CA GLN A 204 -39.54 -8.38 27.30
C GLN A 204 -39.29 -9.77 27.93
N ALA A 205 -39.27 -10.00 29.24
CA ALA A 205 -39.14 -9.20 30.48
C ALA A 205 -38.99 -10.19 31.67
N GLU A 206 -38.46 -9.71 32.81
CA GLU A 206 -38.63 -10.16 34.22
C GLU A 206 -38.04 -11.48 34.77
N GLY A 207 -37.42 -11.37 35.96
CA GLY A 207 -37.47 -12.40 37.02
C GLY A 207 -36.14 -13.04 37.47
N PRO A 208 -35.94 -13.42 38.76
CA PRO A 208 -34.64 -13.30 39.45
C PRO A 208 -33.85 -14.60 39.77
N VAL A 209 -32.52 -14.42 39.97
CA VAL A 209 -31.37 -15.16 40.61
C VAL A 209 -31.72 -16.39 41.52
N PRO A 210 -30.88 -17.46 41.77
CA PRO A 210 -29.40 -17.45 41.82
C PRO A 210 -28.57 -18.73 41.49
N ASN A 211 -27.23 -18.56 41.47
CA ASN A 211 -26.12 -19.50 41.70
C ASN A 211 -26.00 -20.82 40.90
N GLN A 212 -24.88 -21.00 40.16
CA GLN A 212 -23.85 -22.02 40.47
C GLN A 212 -22.69 -22.06 39.45
N SER A 213 -21.50 -22.26 40.00
CA SER A 213 -20.27 -22.87 39.45
C SER A 213 -19.62 -22.31 38.19
N ALA A 214 -18.41 -21.78 38.42
CA ALA A 214 -17.32 -21.73 37.46
C ALA A 214 -17.08 -23.10 36.81
N GLN A 215 -17.09 -23.14 35.48
CA GLN A 215 -16.33 -24.12 34.72
C GLN A 215 -15.62 -23.42 33.56
N GLU A 216 -14.31 -23.33 33.74
CA GLU A 216 -13.32 -23.16 32.70
C GLU A 216 -13.63 -24.13 31.54
N THR A 217 -13.78 -23.60 30.33
CA THR A 217 -13.58 -24.38 29.11
C THR A 217 -12.50 -23.72 28.27
N SER A 218 -11.28 -23.89 28.78
CA SER A 218 -10.06 -24.02 27.98
C SER A 218 -10.29 -25.12 26.92
N ARG A 219 -10.71 -24.75 25.71
CA ARG A 219 -10.57 -25.63 24.54
C ARG A 219 -9.20 -25.39 23.95
N GLY A 220 -8.31 -26.27 24.36
CA GLY A 220 -6.88 -26.20 24.11
C GLY A 220 -6.51 -26.37 22.64
N LEU A 221 -5.28 -25.90 22.38
CA LEU A 221 -4.43 -26.32 21.30
C LEU A 221 -4.54 -27.84 21.10
N ARG A 222 -5.08 -28.26 19.96
CA ARG A 222 -4.69 -29.55 19.38
C ARG A 222 -3.37 -29.35 18.65
N VAL A 223 -2.30 -29.70 19.35
CA VAL A 223 -1.08 -30.21 18.75
C VAL A 223 -1.48 -31.51 18.03
N LEU A 224 -1.55 -31.46 16.71
CA LEU A 224 -1.48 -32.65 15.87
C LEU A 224 -0.38 -32.40 14.85
N GLY A 225 0.79 -32.91 15.19
CA GLY A 225 1.80 -33.23 14.19
C GLY A 225 1.23 -34.28 13.27
N ALA A 226 1.00 -33.89 12.03
CA ALA A 226 0.88 -34.79 10.90
C ALA A 226 1.77 -34.20 9.81
N GLN A 227 2.93 -34.83 9.62
CA GLN A 227 3.67 -34.71 8.36
C GLN A 227 2.74 -35.28 7.29
N THR A 228 1.98 -34.42 6.64
CA THR A 228 1.37 -34.75 5.36
C THR A 228 2.42 -34.46 4.30
N ASP A 229 2.83 -35.49 3.58
CA ASP A 229 3.69 -35.41 2.40
C ASP A 229 2.97 -34.59 1.32
N GLY A 230 3.04 -33.26 1.44
CA GLY A 230 2.78 -32.35 0.34
C GLY A 230 3.81 -32.58 -0.77
N PRO A 231 3.57 -32.12 -2.00
CA PRO A 231 4.49 -32.33 -3.11
C PRO A 231 5.86 -31.76 -2.71
N THR A 232 6.79 -32.66 -2.39
CA THR A 232 8.15 -32.28 -2.04
C THR A 232 8.73 -31.51 -3.21
N LEU A 233 9.56 -30.50 -2.95
CA LEU A 233 10.17 -29.68 -4.02
C LEU A 233 10.91 -30.52 -5.09
N SER A 234 11.23 -31.78 -4.79
CA SER A 234 11.72 -32.83 -5.70
C SER A 234 10.72 -33.26 -6.80
N ALA A 235 9.42 -33.06 -6.60
CA ALA A 235 8.36 -33.42 -7.55
C ALA A 235 8.10 -32.34 -8.62
N LEU A 236 8.63 -31.11 -8.47
CA LEU A 236 8.51 -30.03 -9.46
C LEU A 236 9.53 -30.17 -10.61
N ALA A 237 9.68 -31.38 -11.15
CA ALA A 237 10.69 -31.72 -12.15
C ALA A 237 10.33 -31.13 -13.54
N SER A 238 9.05 -31.13 -13.90
CA SER A 238 8.60 -30.64 -15.21
C SER A 238 8.30 -29.13 -15.21
N GLN A 239 8.47 -28.50 -16.38
CA GLN A 239 8.17 -27.08 -16.58
C GLN A 239 6.67 -26.78 -16.41
N SER A 240 5.80 -27.73 -16.79
CA SER A 240 4.34 -27.64 -16.61
C SER A 240 3.94 -27.65 -15.14
N ASP A 241 4.57 -28.50 -14.32
CA ASP A 241 4.25 -28.61 -12.90
C ASP A 241 4.66 -27.34 -12.14
N LEU A 242 5.81 -26.76 -12.50
CA LEU A 242 6.25 -25.51 -11.92
C LEU A 242 5.33 -24.34 -12.30
N HIS A 243 4.88 -24.28 -13.54
CA HIS A 243 3.94 -23.23 -13.97
C HIS A 243 2.58 -23.35 -13.25
N ALA A 244 2.07 -24.58 -13.09
CA ALA A 244 0.85 -24.84 -12.33
C ALA A 244 1.01 -24.44 -10.84
N PHE A 245 2.16 -24.78 -10.24
CA PHE A 245 2.51 -24.40 -8.87
C PHE A 245 2.54 -22.87 -8.68
N LEU A 246 3.25 -22.13 -9.55
CA LEU A 246 3.31 -20.67 -9.50
C LEU A 246 1.91 -20.06 -9.69
N GLY A 247 1.09 -20.65 -10.55
CA GLY A 247 -0.31 -20.25 -10.75
C GLY A 247 -1.15 -20.38 -9.47
N ARG A 248 -1.02 -21.49 -8.74
CA ARG A 248 -1.69 -21.70 -7.44
C ARG A 248 -1.17 -20.74 -6.37
N ALA A 249 0.15 -20.58 -6.24
CA ALA A 249 0.76 -19.65 -5.30
C ALA A 249 0.30 -18.19 -5.54
N ALA A 250 0.24 -17.74 -6.80
CA ALA A 250 -0.22 -16.40 -7.13
C ALA A 250 -1.71 -16.18 -6.80
N LYS A 251 -2.56 -17.20 -6.94
CA LYS A 251 -3.97 -17.14 -6.51
C LYS A 251 -4.06 -17.03 -4.99
N GLN A 252 -3.30 -17.86 -4.26
CA GLN A 252 -3.27 -17.83 -2.81
C GLN A 252 -2.80 -16.48 -2.27
N PHE A 253 -1.68 -15.94 -2.78
CA PHE A 253 -1.23 -14.60 -2.40
C PHE A 253 -2.25 -13.50 -2.72
N THR A 254 -3.05 -13.66 -3.77
CA THR A 254 -4.15 -12.72 -4.06
C THR A 254 -5.24 -12.81 -2.99
N ALA A 255 -5.62 -14.02 -2.59
CA ALA A 255 -6.60 -14.27 -1.53
C ALA A 255 -6.12 -13.73 -0.17
N ASP A 256 -4.82 -13.87 0.12
CA ASP A 256 -4.17 -13.37 1.35
C ASP A 256 -3.96 -11.84 1.35
N GLY A 257 -4.45 -11.13 0.32
CA GLY A 257 -4.33 -9.67 0.19
C GLY A 257 -2.96 -9.18 -0.28
N ARG A 258 -2.06 -10.08 -0.68
CA ARG A 258 -0.72 -9.82 -1.21
C ARG A 258 -0.68 -9.78 -2.74
N ARG A 259 -1.45 -8.85 -3.31
CA ARG A 259 -1.53 -8.65 -4.76
C ARG A 259 -0.19 -8.27 -5.41
N ASP A 260 0.73 -7.73 -4.61
CA ASP A 260 2.10 -7.43 -5.00
C ASP A 260 2.92 -8.69 -5.25
N LEU A 261 3.01 -9.62 -4.30
CA LEU A 261 3.68 -10.91 -4.53
C LEU A 261 3.01 -11.71 -5.63
N ALA A 262 1.67 -11.74 -5.65
CA ALA A 262 0.94 -12.43 -6.71
C ALA A 262 1.31 -11.91 -8.12
N ARG A 263 1.59 -10.61 -8.26
CA ARG A 263 2.01 -10.01 -9.53
C ARG A 263 3.43 -10.41 -9.89
N GLU A 264 4.34 -10.43 -8.91
CA GLU A 264 5.74 -10.82 -9.13
C GLU A 264 5.86 -12.32 -9.46
N VAL A 265 5.14 -13.20 -8.77
CA VAL A 265 5.05 -14.64 -9.10
C VAL A 265 4.64 -14.85 -10.56
N ARG A 266 3.61 -14.12 -11.03
CA ARG A 266 3.10 -14.24 -12.41
C ARG A 266 4.08 -13.76 -13.47
N ARG A 267 5.05 -12.92 -13.10
CA ARG A 267 6.07 -12.37 -14.01
C ARG A 267 7.39 -13.13 -13.93
N LEU A 268 7.50 -14.07 -13.00
CA LEU A 268 8.75 -14.75 -12.70
C LEU A 268 9.06 -15.78 -13.81
N PRO A 269 10.21 -15.67 -14.50
CA PRO A 269 10.64 -16.70 -15.44
C PRO A 269 10.84 -18.05 -14.73
N VAL A 270 10.52 -19.14 -15.41
CA VAL A 270 10.62 -20.53 -14.90
C VAL A 270 12.01 -20.82 -14.32
N ASP A 271 13.07 -20.46 -15.05
CA ASP A 271 14.45 -20.71 -14.60
C ASP A 271 14.77 -19.96 -13.30
N ARG A 272 14.25 -18.73 -13.18
CA ARG A 272 14.45 -17.91 -12.00
C ARG A 272 13.64 -18.44 -10.81
N ALA A 273 12.44 -18.98 -11.06
CA ALA A 273 11.66 -19.65 -10.03
C ALA A 273 12.39 -20.88 -9.47
N ARG A 274 13.02 -21.69 -10.34
CA ARG A 274 13.86 -22.83 -9.90
C ARG A 274 15.02 -22.37 -9.05
N THR A 275 15.73 -21.31 -9.47
CA THR A 275 16.84 -20.75 -8.67
C THR A 275 16.37 -20.27 -7.30
N LEU A 276 15.21 -19.60 -7.21
CA LEU A 276 14.69 -19.12 -5.93
C LEU A 276 14.25 -20.24 -5.00
N LEU A 277 13.59 -21.27 -5.52
CA LEU A 277 13.21 -22.45 -4.74
C LEU A 277 14.46 -23.20 -4.23
N LYS A 278 15.50 -23.28 -5.05
CA LYS A 278 16.80 -23.86 -4.66
C LYS A 278 17.49 -23.05 -3.57
N ILE A 279 17.58 -21.73 -3.74
CA ILE A 279 18.16 -20.82 -2.73
C ILE A 279 17.36 -20.89 -1.43
N ALA A 280 16.03 -20.86 -1.49
CA ALA A 280 15.17 -20.93 -0.31
C ALA A 280 15.32 -22.26 0.45
N ARG A 281 15.56 -23.37 -0.27
CA ARG A 281 15.87 -24.69 0.31
C ARG A 281 17.25 -24.74 0.98
N GLU A 282 18.25 -24.10 0.38
CA GLU A 282 19.63 -24.04 0.89
C GLU A 282 19.78 -23.02 2.03
N SER A 283 18.88 -22.05 2.10
CA SER A 283 18.77 -21.09 3.18
C SER A 283 18.19 -21.77 4.42
N VAL A 284 19.03 -22.52 5.15
CA VAL A 284 18.74 -23.05 6.51
C VAL A 284 18.76 -21.90 7.53
N VAL A 285 18.14 -20.78 7.20
CA VAL A 285 17.72 -19.79 8.19
C VAL A 285 16.33 -20.27 8.59
N THR A 286 16.16 -20.64 9.86
CA THR A 286 14.86 -21.01 10.46
C THR A 286 13.74 -20.28 9.73
N PRO A 287 12.79 -20.98 9.07
CA PRO A 287 11.67 -20.31 8.43
C PRO A 287 11.14 -19.34 9.46
N ARG A 288 11.15 -18.04 9.12
CA ARG A 288 10.62 -16.98 9.99
C ARG A 288 9.32 -17.55 10.53
N SER A 289 9.25 -17.77 11.86
CA SER A 289 8.15 -18.48 12.55
C SER A 289 6.80 -18.23 11.88
N GLU A 290 5.84 -19.16 11.90
CA GLU A 290 4.48 -18.88 11.39
C GLU A 290 3.98 -17.48 11.80
N SER A 291 4.26 -17.02 13.01
CA SER A 291 3.96 -15.64 13.47
C SER A 291 4.66 -14.48 12.70
N GLN A 292 5.85 -14.72 12.16
CA GLN A 292 6.65 -13.83 11.33
C GLN A 292 6.31 -13.93 9.82
N LEU A 293 5.87 -15.10 9.34
CA LEU A 293 5.28 -15.32 8.01
C LEU A 293 3.76 -15.05 7.96
N VAL A 294 3.10 -14.83 9.10
CA VAL A 294 1.68 -14.49 9.18
C VAL A 294 1.48 -13.04 8.73
N LEU A 295 1.01 -13.00 7.50
CA LEU A 295 0.66 -11.85 6.69
C LEU A 295 -0.80 -11.45 6.95
N GLY A 296 -1.09 -10.15 6.88
CA GLY A 296 -2.41 -9.65 6.52
C GLY A 296 -3.52 -9.60 7.58
N THR A 297 -3.68 -10.58 8.47
CA THR A 297 -4.93 -10.71 9.27
C THR A 297 -4.87 -10.11 10.67
N ASN A 298 -3.69 -9.93 11.28
CA ASN A 298 -3.54 -9.42 12.65
C ASN A 298 -3.19 -7.93 12.79
N ARG A 299 -3.26 -7.14 11.70
CA ARG A 299 -2.91 -5.71 11.74
C ARG A 299 -3.91 -4.87 12.55
N ALA A 300 -5.21 -5.18 12.49
CA ALA A 300 -6.22 -4.42 13.23
C ALA A 300 -6.17 -4.66 14.75
N PRO A 301 -6.05 -5.91 15.25
CA PRO A 301 -5.90 -6.18 16.68
C PRO A 301 -4.61 -5.60 17.27
N GLN A 302 -3.46 -5.75 16.59
CA GLN A 302 -2.17 -5.26 17.11
C GLN A 302 -2.07 -3.72 17.06
N LEU A 303 -2.61 -3.06 16.04
CA LEU A 303 -2.71 -1.59 16.04
C LEU A 303 -3.64 -1.09 17.15
N LYS A 304 -4.72 -1.82 17.45
CA LYS A 304 -5.62 -1.49 18.56
C LYS A 304 -4.91 -1.65 19.90
N ALA A 305 -4.15 -2.73 20.09
CA ALA A 305 -3.34 -2.96 21.30
C ALA A 305 -2.25 -1.89 21.50
N LEU A 306 -1.52 -1.52 20.44
CA LEU A 306 -0.50 -0.46 20.50
C LEU A 306 -1.08 0.93 20.76
N LYS A 307 -2.25 1.24 20.19
CA LYS A 307 -2.98 2.49 20.49
C LYS A 307 -3.47 2.54 21.93
N LEU A 308 -3.99 1.43 22.45
CA LEU A 308 -4.42 1.32 23.85
C LEU A 308 -3.23 1.45 24.82
N ALA A 309 -2.10 0.80 24.52
CA ALA A 309 -0.89 0.89 25.33
C ALA A 309 -0.31 2.33 25.36
N ARG A 310 -0.35 3.06 24.23
CA ARG A 310 0.05 4.48 24.19
C ARG A 310 -0.92 5.38 24.94
N ALA A 311 -2.23 5.16 24.82
CA ALA A 311 -3.24 5.93 25.54
C ALA A 311 -3.13 5.73 27.06
N ALA A 312 -2.81 4.52 27.52
CA ALA A 312 -2.55 4.23 28.93
C ALA A 312 -1.29 4.96 29.44
N LYS A 313 -0.22 5.00 28.64
CA LYS A 313 1.04 5.66 29.01
C LYS A 313 0.96 7.18 29.07
N VAL A 314 0.06 7.79 28.30
CA VAL A 314 -0.22 9.24 28.33
C VAL A 314 -1.09 9.63 29.53
N ARG A 315 -1.91 8.71 30.07
CA ARG A 315 -2.73 8.95 31.27
C ARG A 315 -2.00 8.76 32.60
N GLN A 316 -0.79 8.20 32.57
CA GLN A 316 0.06 7.97 33.74
C GLN A 316 1.16 9.04 33.91
N LYS A 317 1.17 10.08 33.05
CA LYS A 317 1.96 11.30 33.20
C LYS A 317 1.01 12.46 33.46
#